data_AF-A0A9E6D8C1-F1
#
_entry.id   AF-A0A9E6D8C1-F1
#
_cell.length_a   1.000
_cell.length_b   1.000
_cell.length_c   1.000
_cell.angle_alpha   90.00
_cell.angle_beta   90.00
_cell.angle_gamma   90.00
#
_symmetry.space_group_name_H-M   'P 1'
#
loop_
_entity.id
_entity.type
_entity.pdbx_description
1 polymer ?
#
loop_
_entity_poly.entity_id
_entity_poly.type
_entity_poly.pdbx_seq_one_letter_code
_entity_poly.pdbx_strand_id
1 'polypeptide(L)'
;MALHFGPRLHALTHRLFKSKDETETADLYNEVAALFARVGITDEEERQAVIRALAQCVSDAFEIDTATPLACQIETLAQRLLDYELIWWLPDLDWSKKRETSEWWEIREELNRQRGFLVEFDQTFDLIVDALLIMLEPFAKNGPQTHDSDQLDVVVETPLLNRVSDLPDALERTLGVPSAQELVDANLFTRLRDQIERNLIVASGGNLADPRSFSKSPVLPSKSSIKDQSALAEAYLNATPLIDFLNQSTTFAIPTDTRFEHTHMVAGTGHGKSQTLQYLIAQDLPAVAAGKRSVVVIDSQGDLIKTISRLKDFAPGERLHDRLVLIDPTDVEFPVSLNLFDVGKERLEGYEALERERLTNSILELYDFVLGSLLDAAMTRPL
;
A
#
# COMPACT_ATOMS: atom_id res chain seq x y z
N MET A 1 43.21 -13.58 63.20
CA MET A 1 42.74 -14.09 61.90
C MET A 1 43.48 -13.32 60.83
N ALA A 2 44.46 -13.94 60.15
CA ALA A 2 45.40 -13.25 59.28
C ALA A 2 44.66 -12.66 58.06
N LEU A 3 44.76 -11.35 57.87
CA LEU A 3 44.25 -10.67 56.68
C LEU A 3 45.07 -11.14 55.47
N HIS A 4 44.51 -12.04 54.67
CA HIS A 4 45.07 -12.51 53.41
C HIS A 4 45.09 -11.37 52.36
N PHE A 5 46.03 -10.44 52.50
CA PHE A 5 46.26 -9.35 51.54
C PHE A 5 47.01 -9.80 50.29
N GLY A 6 47.83 -10.86 50.38
CA GLY A 6 48.61 -11.39 49.26
C GLY A 6 47.76 -11.84 48.05
N PRO A 7 46.70 -12.65 48.23
CA PRO A 7 45.83 -13.06 47.13
C PRO A 7 45.07 -11.90 46.50
N ARG A 8 44.62 -10.93 47.31
CA ARG A 8 43.91 -9.73 46.83
C ARG A 8 44.83 -8.80 46.06
N LEU A 9 46.07 -8.60 46.53
CA LEU A 9 47.06 -7.78 45.84
C LEU A 9 47.51 -8.44 44.53
N HIS A 10 47.72 -9.76 44.53
CA HIS A 10 48.03 -10.55 43.33
C HIS A 10 46.90 -10.48 42.30
N ALA A 11 45.64 -10.63 42.71
CA ALA A 11 44.50 -10.49 41.81
C ALA A 11 44.30 -9.04 41.31
N LEU A 12 44.66 -8.02 42.10
CA LEU A 12 44.65 -6.62 41.69
C LEU A 12 45.77 -6.31 40.67
N THR A 13 46.99 -6.82 40.90
CA THR A 13 48.15 -6.61 40.03
C THR A 13 48.09 -7.44 38.74
N HIS A 14 47.48 -8.63 38.80
CA HIS A 14 47.26 -9.51 37.64
C HIS A 14 45.87 -9.34 36.98
N ARG A 15 45.09 -8.33 37.38
CA ARG A 15 43.80 -7.95 36.76
C ARG A 15 42.75 -9.09 36.75
N LEU A 16 42.68 -9.86 37.83
CA LEU A 16 41.79 -11.03 37.98
C LEU A 16 40.44 -10.72 38.65
N PHE A 17 40.14 -9.45 38.96
CA PHE A 17 38.82 -9.04 39.47
C PHE A 17 37.96 -8.53 38.30
N LYS A 18 37.03 -9.37 37.82
CA LYS A 18 35.84 -8.88 37.12
C LYS A 18 35.03 -8.02 38.10
N SER A 19 34.42 -6.94 37.63
CA SER A 19 33.54 -6.15 38.51
C SER A 19 32.37 -7.02 38.94
N LYS A 20 31.80 -6.74 40.13
CA LYS A 20 30.58 -7.44 40.58
C LYS A 20 29.46 -7.30 39.53
N ASP A 21 29.34 -6.12 38.92
CA ASP A 21 28.40 -5.84 37.84
C ASP A 21 28.63 -6.70 36.59
N GLU A 22 29.88 -6.93 36.19
CA GLU A 22 30.21 -7.79 35.04
C GLU A 22 29.80 -9.25 35.30
N THR A 23 30.00 -9.73 36.53
CA THR A 23 29.64 -11.11 36.91
C THR A 23 28.13 -11.30 36.93
N GLU A 24 27.40 -10.38 37.58
CA GLU A 24 25.92 -10.40 37.60
C GLU A 24 25.32 -10.30 36.19
N THR A 25 25.92 -9.48 35.32
CA THR A 25 25.46 -9.36 33.93
C THR A 25 25.76 -10.62 33.11
N ALA A 26 26.92 -11.26 33.33
CA ALA A 26 27.26 -12.52 32.68
C ALA A 26 26.30 -13.66 33.07
N ASP A 27 25.92 -13.74 34.35
CA ASP A 27 24.96 -14.74 34.81
C ASP A 27 23.58 -14.53 34.17
N LEU A 28 23.08 -13.29 34.14
CA LEU A 28 21.82 -12.95 33.47
C LEU A 28 21.90 -13.21 31.96
N TYR A 29 23.02 -12.88 31.31
CA TYR A 29 23.22 -13.14 29.90
C TYR A 29 23.12 -14.64 29.58
N ASN A 30 23.78 -15.48 30.37
CA ASN A 30 23.73 -16.93 30.19
C ASN A 30 22.31 -17.49 30.42
N GLU A 31 21.57 -16.96 31.39
CA GLU A 31 20.17 -17.31 31.62
C GLU A 31 19.30 -16.96 30.39
N VAL A 32 19.42 -15.74 29.88
CA VAL A 32 18.66 -15.28 28.71
C VAL A 32 19.05 -16.07 27.45
N ALA A 33 20.35 -16.33 27.23
CA ALA A 33 20.82 -17.16 26.13
C ALA A 33 20.27 -18.59 26.20
N ALA A 34 20.14 -19.17 27.41
CA ALA A 34 19.51 -20.47 27.58
C ALA A 34 18.00 -20.45 27.25
N LEU A 35 17.30 -19.34 27.53
CA LEU A 35 15.90 -19.16 27.14
C LEU A 35 15.76 -19.04 25.62
N PHE A 36 16.64 -18.29 24.95
CA PHE A 36 16.73 -18.22 23.49
C PHE A 36 16.91 -19.61 22.86
N ALA A 37 17.85 -20.40 23.39
CA ALA A 37 18.05 -21.79 22.95
C ALA A 37 16.83 -22.69 23.21
N ARG A 38 16.09 -22.46 24.31
CA ARG A 38 14.87 -23.21 24.64
C ARG A 38 13.75 -22.97 23.63
N VAL A 39 13.59 -21.74 23.15
CA VAL A 39 12.56 -21.38 22.16
C VAL A 39 13.03 -21.56 20.71
N GLY A 40 14.29 -21.97 20.50
CA GLY A 40 14.86 -22.21 19.18
C GLY A 40 15.14 -20.93 18.40
N ILE A 41 15.61 -19.87 19.07
CA ILE A 41 16.10 -18.63 18.45
C ILE A 41 17.56 -18.43 18.88
N THR A 42 18.49 -19.12 18.22
CA THR A 42 19.92 -19.07 18.55
C THR A 42 20.72 -18.20 17.60
N ASP A 43 20.18 -17.94 16.41
CA ASP A 43 20.76 -17.05 15.41
C ASP A 43 19.68 -16.26 14.66
N GLU A 44 20.13 -15.43 13.70
CA GLU A 44 19.23 -14.61 12.91
C GLU A 44 18.34 -15.46 11.99
N GLU A 45 18.81 -16.60 11.44
CA GLU A 45 18.01 -17.42 10.53
C GLU A 45 16.82 -18.06 11.26
N GLU A 46 17.06 -18.53 12.49
CA GLU A 46 16.01 -19.05 13.37
C GLU A 46 15.03 -17.96 13.82
N ARG A 47 15.51 -16.75 14.13
CA ARG A 47 14.64 -15.60 14.41
C ARG A 47 13.73 -15.28 13.22
N GLN A 48 14.29 -15.27 12.01
CA GLN A 48 13.53 -15.07 10.77
C GLN A 48 12.47 -16.16 10.56
N ALA A 49 12.74 -17.41 10.97
CA ALA A 49 11.76 -18.49 10.88
C ALA A 49 10.57 -18.26 11.82
N VAL A 50 10.80 -17.74 13.03
CA VAL A 50 9.71 -17.38 13.96
C VAL A 50 8.90 -16.20 13.41
N ILE A 51 9.54 -15.18 12.85
CA ILE A 51 8.85 -14.04 12.23
C ILE A 51 8.00 -14.50 11.03
N ARG A 52 8.53 -15.42 10.21
CA ARG A 52 7.76 -16.06 9.13
C ARG A 52 6.54 -16.82 9.64
N ALA A 53 6.68 -17.59 10.71
CA ALA A 53 5.55 -18.30 11.33
C ALA A 53 4.48 -17.31 11.83
N LEU A 54 4.90 -16.20 12.41
CA LEU A 54 4.01 -15.13 12.87
C LEU A 54 3.23 -14.51 11.71
N ALA A 55 3.93 -14.12 10.65
CA ALA A 55 3.32 -13.56 9.44
C ALA A 55 2.39 -14.55 8.73
N GLN A 56 2.72 -15.86 8.80
CA GLN A 56 1.85 -16.92 8.30
C GLN A 56 0.53 -16.98 9.08
N CYS A 57 0.56 -16.95 10.42
CA CYS A 57 -0.65 -16.90 11.24
C CYS A 57 -1.54 -15.70 10.88
N VAL A 58 -0.94 -14.54 10.63
CA VAL A 58 -1.67 -13.34 10.21
C VAL A 58 -2.28 -13.51 8.82
N SER A 59 -1.52 -14.07 7.87
CA SER A 59 -1.98 -14.30 6.50
C SER A 59 -3.12 -15.33 6.44
N ASP A 60 -2.99 -16.43 7.20
CA ASP A 60 -4.01 -17.48 7.30
C ASP A 60 -5.33 -16.93 7.86
N ALA A 61 -5.26 -16.09 8.89
CA ALA A 61 -6.44 -15.47 9.50
C ALA A 61 -7.18 -14.50 8.55
N PHE A 62 -6.48 -13.91 7.58
CA PHE A 62 -7.06 -13.09 6.52
C PHE A 62 -7.41 -13.89 5.25
N GLU A 63 -7.23 -15.21 5.25
CA GLU A 63 -7.42 -16.08 4.08
C GLU A 63 -6.56 -15.66 2.87
N ILE A 64 -5.36 -15.14 3.14
CA ILE A 64 -4.40 -14.69 2.11
C ILE A 64 -3.48 -15.85 1.74
N ASP A 65 -3.39 -16.18 0.45
CA ASP A 65 -2.42 -17.16 -0.04
C ASP A 65 -0.98 -16.65 0.16
N THR A 66 -0.15 -17.48 0.76
CA THR A 66 1.28 -17.31 1.01
C THR A 66 2.10 -16.94 -0.23
N ALA A 67 1.65 -17.32 -1.43
CA ALA A 67 2.31 -16.97 -2.69
C ALA A 67 2.03 -15.54 -3.15
N THR A 68 1.12 -14.81 -2.49
CA THR A 68 0.74 -13.46 -2.90
C THR A 68 1.77 -12.41 -2.50
N PRO A 69 1.90 -11.31 -3.27
CA PRO A 69 2.71 -10.17 -2.85
C PRO A 69 2.31 -9.62 -1.47
N LEU A 70 1.03 -9.70 -1.10
CA LEU A 70 0.52 -9.22 0.18
C LEU A 70 1.05 -10.04 1.37
N ALA A 71 1.17 -11.37 1.24
CA ALA A 71 1.77 -12.21 2.28
C ALA A 71 3.24 -11.82 2.57
N CYS A 72 4.02 -11.60 1.51
CA CYS A 72 5.41 -11.12 1.62
C CYS A 72 5.48 -9.72 2.26
N GLN A 73 4.51 -8.85 1.96
CA GLN A 73 4.39 -7.53 2.57
C GLN A 73 4.08 -7.59 4.06
N ILE A 74 3.21 -8.50 4.49
CA ILE A 74 2.90 -8.76 5.91
C ILE A 74 4.15 -9.26 6.64
N GLU A 75 4.88 -10.23 6.06
CA GLU A 75 6.15 -10.72 6.62
C GLU A 75 7.18 -9.60 6.77
N THR A 76 7.34 -8.78 5.73
CA THR A 76 8.25 -7.63 5.75
C THR A 76 7.86 -6.62 6.82
N LEU A 77 6.56 -6.36 7.02
CA LEU A 77 6.09 -5.48 8.08
C LEU A 77 6.38 -6.08 9.46
N ALA A 78 6.05 -7.36 9.68
CA ALA A 78 6.32 -8.05 10.94
C ALA A 78 7.81 -7.96 11.28
N GLN A 79 8.69 -8.29 10.32
CA GLN A 79 10.13 -8.14 10.45
C GLN A 79 10.53 -6.74 10.91
N ARG A 80 10.12 -5.71 10.15
CA ARG A 80 10.48 -4.31 10.47
C ARG A 80 9.94 -3.86 11.82
N LEU A 81 8.76 -4.32 12.21
CA LEU A 81 8.15 -4.00 13.50
C LEU A 81 8.91 -4.63 14.66
N LEU A 82 9.25 -5.92 14.57
CA LEU A 82 10.04 -6.59 15.60
C LEU A 82 11.46 -6.05 15.67
N ASP A 83 12.07 -5.68 14.55
CA ASP A 83 13.39 -5.02 14.51
C ASP A 83 13.33 -3.63 15.15
N TYR A 84 12.28 -2.86 14.87
CA TYR A 84 12.06 -1.54 15.47
C TYR A 84 11.94 -1.61 16.99
N GLU A 85 11.20 -2.61 17.49
CA GLU A 85 11.04 -2.90 18.91
C GLU A 85 12.22 -3.65 19.55
N LEU A 86 13.19 -4.11 18.75
CA LEU A 86 14.25 -5.03 19.15
C LEU A 86 13.71 -6.24 19.91
N ILE A 87 12.66 -6.88 19.41
CA ILE A 87 12.09 -8.09 20.02
C ILE A 87 12.92 -9.31 19.59
N TRP A 88 13.19 -10.18 20.56
CA TRP A 88 13.98 -11.41 20.43
C TRP A 88 15.38 -11.17 19.86
N TRP A 89 16.07 -10.18 20.44
CA TRP A 89 17.46 -9.87 20.10
C TRP A 89 18.36 -10.15 21.29
N LEU A 90 19.31 -11.09 21.15
CA LEU A 90 20.36 -11.28 22.15
C LEU A 90 21.51 -10.31 21.82
N PRO A 91 21.84 -9.32 22.68
CA PRO A 91 22.91 -8.37 22.40
C PRO A 91 24.26 -9.07 22.26
N ASP A 92 25.01 -8.75 21.20
CA ASP A 92 26.39 -9.22 21.06
C ASP A 92 27.31 -8.39 21.98
N LEU A 93 27.89 -9.05 22.99
CA LEU A 93 28.68 -8.40 24.03
C LEU A 93 30.15 -8.79 23.93
N ASP A 94 31.00 -7.83 23.56
CA ASP A 94 32.45 -7.99 23.74
C ASP A 94 32.80 -7.94 25.24
N TRP A 95 32.94 -9.11 25.86
CA TRP A 95 33.32 -9.26 27.28
C TRP A 95 34.75 -8.80 27.59
N SER A 96 35.58 -8.55 26.58
CA SER A 96 36.94 -8.02 26.79
C SER A 96 36.94 -6.49 26.98
N LYS A 97 35.89 -5.80 26.53
CA LYS A 97 35.73 -4.35 26.65
C LYS A 97 35.41 -3.97 28.10
N LYS A 98 36.19 -3.03 28.65
CA LYS A 98 35.86 -2.37 29.93
C LYS A 98 34.67 -1.44 29.74
N ARG A 99 33.73 -1.53 30.67
CA ARG A 99 32.49 -0.74 30.68
C ARG A 99 32.28 -0.03 32.01
N GLU A 100 31.60 1.10 31.97
CA GLU A 100 31.13 1.82 33.15
C GLU A 100 29.94 1.11 33.81
N THR A 101 29.63 1.45 35.06
CA THR A 101 28.49 0.86 35.78
C THR A 101 27.15 1.18 35.12
N SER A 102 27.00 2.36 34.50
CA SER A 102 25.83 2.75 33.71
C SER A 102 25.62 1.84 32.50
N GLU A 103 26.68 1.57 31.72
CA GLU A 103 26.62 0.66 30.57
C GLU A 103 26.20 -0.76 31.01
N TRP A 104 26.69 -1.25 32.15
CA TRP A 104 26.25 -2.55 32.69
C TRP A 104 24.78 -2.55 33.13
N TRP A 105 24.26 -1.41 33.58
CA TRP A 105 22.85 -1.28 33.94
C TRP A 105 21.96 -1.32 32.70
N GLU A 106 22.30 -0.57 31.64
CA GLU A 106 21.58 -0.58 30.36
C GLU A 106 21.54 -1.98 29.72
N ILE A 107 22.67 -2.70 29.73
CA ILE A 107 22.73 -4.08 29.23
C ILE A 107 21.78 -4.98 30.03
N ARG A 108 21.77 -4.87 31.36
CA ARG A 108 20.89 -5.67 32.21
C ARG A 108 19.42 -5.32 32.00
N GLU A 109 19.09 -4.05 31.79
CA GLU A 109 17.73 -3.62 31.47
C GLU A 109 17.24 -4.28 30.19
N GLU A 110 18.04 -4.24 29.12
CA GLU A 110 17.70 -4.88 27.85
C GLU A 110 17.63 -6.41 27.99
N LEU A 111 18.56 -7.05 28.69
CA LEU A 111 18.51 -8.49 28.95
C LEU A 111 17.25 -8.90 29.74
N ASN A 112 16.84 -8.13 30.74
CA ASN A 112 15.60 -8.38 31.47
C ASN A 112 14.37 -8.21 30.57
N ARG A 113 14.39 -7.24 29.64
CA ARG A 113 13.33 -7.05 28.66
C ARG A 113 13.19 -8.27 27.75
N GLN A 114 14.30 -8.76 27.19
CA GLN A 114 14.31 -10.00 26.40
C GLN A 114 13.89 -11.22 27.23
N ARG A 115 14.32 -11.30 28.49
CA ARG A 115 13.91 -12.37 29.42
C ARG A 115 12.39 -12.42 29.56
N GLY A 116 11.73 -11.25 29.70
CA GLY A 116 10.27 -11.15 29.76
C GLY A 116 9.60 -11.80 28.57
N PHE A 117 10.01 -11.43 27.36
CA PHE A 117 9.46 -11.97 26.10
C PHE A 117 9.68 -13.48 25.92
N LEU A 118 10.74 -14.04 26.51
CA LEU A 118 11.12 -15.46 26.32
C LEU A 118 10.58 -16.39 27.41
N VAL A 119 10.32 -15.87 28.62
CA VAL A 119 9.71 -16.66 29.70
C VAL A 119 8.28 -17.03 29.33
N GLU A 120 7.52 -16.07 28.80
CA GLU A 120 6.14 -16.22 28.32
C GLU A 120 6.10 -16.18 26.79
N PHE A 121 6.97 -16.97 26.13
CA PHE A 121 7.17 -16.91 24.68
C PHE A 121 5.88 -17.13 23.89
N ASP A 122 5.11 -18.19 24.19
CA ASP A 122 3.88 -18.51 23.45
C ASP A 122 2.84 -17.38 23.59
N GLN A 123 2.67 -16.84 24.80
CA GLN A 123 1.78 -15.70 25.04
C GLN A 123 2.27 -14.43 24.35
N THR A 124 3.58 -14.17 24.35
CA THR A 124 4.18 -13.03 23.66
C THR A 124 3.97 -13.15 22.16
N PHE A 125 4.16 -14.35 21.60
CA PHE A 125 3.91 -14.65 20.19
C PHE A 125 2.45 -14.39 19.83
N ASP A 126 1.50 -14.93 20.59
CA ASP A 126 0.06 -14.77 20.36
C ASP A 126 -0.36 -13.30 20.44
N LEU A 127 0.13 -12.55 21.44
CA LEU A 127 -0.15 -11.11 21.57
C LEU A 127 0.35 -10.29 20.38
N ILE A 128 1.51 -10.64 19.81
CA ILE A 128 2.04 -9.96 18.62
C ILE A 128 1.18 -10.30 17.39
N VAL A 129 0.76 -11.56 17.23
CA VAL A 129 -0.18 -11.98 16.17
C VAL A 129 -1.48 -11.19 16.27
N ASP A 130 -2.11 -11.17 17.45
CA ASP A 130 -3.36 -10.45 17.69
C ASP A 130 -3.22 -8.96 17.41
N ALA A 131 -2.12 -8.35 17.84
CA ALA A 131 -1.85 -6.94 17.56
C ALA A 131 -1.72 -6.67 16.05
N LEU A 132 -0.98 -7.50 15.32
CA LEU A 132 -0.87 -7.37 13.86
C LEU A 132 -2.22 -7.59 13.16
N LEU A 133 -3.02 -8.56 13.60
CA LEU A 133 -4.36 -8.77 13.05
C LEU A 133 -5.24 -7.54 13.20
N ILE A 134 -5.30 -6.95 14.40
CA ILE A 134 -6.13 -5.77 14.66
C ILE A 134 -5.58 -4.55 13.88
N MET A 135 -4.26 -4.38 13.82
CA MET A 135 -3.64 -3.28 13.06
C MET A 135 -3.86 -3.42 11.56
N LEU A 136 -3.88 -4.64 11.02
CA LEU A 136 -3.94 -4.89 9.58
C LEU A 136 -5.36 -5.11 9.05
N GLU A 137 -6.33 -5.42 9.91
CA GLU A 137 -7.72 -5.66 9.52
C GLU A 137 -8.29 -4.56 8.59
N PRO A 138 -8.12 -3.25 8.86
CA PRO A 138 -8.66 -2.20 8.02
C PRO A 138 -8.05 -2.20 6.59
N PHE A 139 -6.83 -2.70 6.45
CA PHE A 139 -6.06 -2.70 5.20
C PHE A 139 -6.23 -4.02 4.44
N ALA A 140 -6.33 -5.15 5.14
CA ALA A 140 -6.51 -6.48 4.55
C ALA A 140 -7.88 -6.63 3.87
N LYS A 141 -8.97 -6.16 4.50
CA LYS A 141 -10.33 -6.21 3.93
C LYS A 141 -10.50 -5.39 2.64
N ASN A 142 -9.60 -4.43 2.40
CA ASN A 142 -9.59 -3.56 1.21
C ASN A 142 -8.41 -3.89 0.27
N GLY A 143 -7.71 -5.00 0.51
CA GLY A 143 -6.53 -5.43 -0.22
C GLY A 143 -6.81 -5.79 -1.69
N PRO A 144 -5.75 -6.08 -2.48
CA PRO A 144 -5.90 -6.54 -3.85
C PRO A 144 -6.80 -7.77 -3.93
N GLN A 145 -7.97 -7.60 -4.55
CA GLN A 145 -8.76 -8.73 -4.98
C GLN A 145 -7.95 -9.46 -6.06
N THR A 146 -7.69 -10.74 -5.82
CA THR A 146 -7.14 -11.64 -6.83
C THR A 146 -8.21 -11.84 -7.89
N HIS A 147 -8.11 -11.07 -8.96
CA HIS A 147 -8.82 -11.36 -10.19
C HIS A 147 -7.95 -12.28 -11.04
N ASP A 148 -8.56 -13.22 -11.76
CA ASP A 148 -7.85 -13.99 -12.77
C ASP A 148 -7.16 -13.02 -13.74
N SER A 149 -5.85 -13.19 -13.92
CA SER A 149 -5.02 -12.29 -14.74
C SER A 149 -5.55 -12.17 -16.17
N ASP A 150 -6.27 -13.18 -16.65
CA ASP A 150 -6.86 -13.24 -17.98
C ASP A 150 -8.12 -12.38 -18.13
N GLN A 151 -8.69 -11.86 -17.03
CA GLN A 151 -9.89 -11.02 -17.03
C GLN A 151 -9.61 -9.56 -16.65
N LEU A 152 -8.38 -9.21 -16.31
CA LEU A 152 -8.00 -7.84 -15.95
C LEU A 152 -7.74 -6.99 -17.19
N ASP A 153 -8.46 -5.87 -17.30
CA ASP A 153 -8.35 -5.00 -18.46
C ASP A 153 -7.41 -3.83 -18.19
N VAL A 154 -7.75 -3.03 -17.19
CA VAL A 154 -6.96 -1.86 -16.79
C VAL A 154 -6.26 -2.20 -15.49
N VAL A 155 -4.93 -2.09 -15.45
CA VAL A 155 -4.13 -2.30 -14.23
C VAL A 155 -3.35 -1.04 -13.93
N VAL A 156 -3.51 -0.52 -12.72
CA VAL A 156 -2.88 0.70 -12.23
C VAL A 156 -2.12 0.39 -10.96
N GLU A 157 -0.82 0.67 -10.95
CA GLU A 157 -0.05 0.67 -9.71
C GLU A 157 -0.48 1.87 -8.86
N THR A 158 -0.87 1.60 -7.62
CA THR A 158 -1.30 2.61 -6.66
C THR A 158 -0.80 2.23 -5.27
N PRO A 159 -0.42 3.19 -4.41
CA PRO A 159 -0.14 2.92 -3.01
C PRO A 159 -1.33 2.26 -2.29
N LEU A 160 -1.07 1.36 -1.34
CA LEU A 160 -2.10 0.69 -0.54
C LEU A 160 -3.01 1.69 0.17
N LEU A 161 -2.45 2.80 0.67
CA LEU A 161 -3.22 3.85 1.35
C LEU A 161 -4.37 4.42 0.50
N ASN A 162 -4.19 4.52 -0.82
CA ASN A 162 -5.21 5.05 -1.73
C ASN A 162 -6.38 4.08 -1.97
N ARG A 163 -6.24 2.83 -1.55
CA ARG A 163 -7.28 1.80 -1.66
C ARG A 163 -8.17 1.71 -0.43
N VAL A 164 -7.79 2.39 0.65
CA VAL A 164 -8.55 2.40 1.89
C VAL A 164 -9.64 3.46 1.78
N SER A 165 -10.89 3.03 1.75
CA SER A 165 -12.05 3.92 1.57
C SER A 165 -12.24 4.90 2.73
N ASP A 166 -11.87 4.50 3.95
CA ASP A 166 -11.92 5.33 5.16
C ASP A 166 -10.58 5.29 5.91
N LEU A 167 -9.57 5.91 5.29
CA LEU A 167 -8.23 5.96 5.85
C LEU A 167 -8.17 6.62 7.24
N PRO A 168 -8.88 7.73 7.52
CA PRO A 168 -8.86 8.34 8.86
C PRO A 168 -9.28 7.36 9.97
N ASP A 169 -10.39 6.66 9.80
CA ASP A 169 -10.86 5.70 10.81
C ASP A 169 -9.96 4.46 10.90
N ALA A 170 -9.42 4.00 9.76
CA ALA A 170 -8.45 2.91 9.72
C ALA A 170 -7.17 3.25 10.49
N LEU A 171 -6.64 4.46 10.31
CA LEU A 171 -5.47 4.94 11.04
C LEU A 171 -5.77 5.05 12.54
N GLU A 172 -6.91 5.63 12.93
CA GLU A 172 -7.27 5.79 14.34
C GLU A 172 -7.33 4.44 15.07
N ARG A 173 -7.93 3.41 14.45
CA ARG A 173 -7.94 2.04 15.00
C ARG A 173 -6.53 1.46 15.12
N THR A 174 -5.73 1.59 14.07
CA THR A 174 -4.34 1.06 14.02
C THR A 174 -3.47 1.70 15.10
N LEU A 175 -3.55 3.01 15.27
CA LEU A 175 -2.75 3.78 16.23
C LEU A 175 -3.09 3.45 17.70
N GLY A 176 -4.33 3.00 17.95
CA GLY A 176 -4.78 2.62 19.28
C GLY A 176 -4.22 1.28 19.77
N VAL A 177 -3.87 0.37 18.85
CA VAL A 177 -3.49 -1.02 19.19
C VAL A 177 -2.31 -1.09 20.15
N PRO A 178 -1.16 -0.40 19.93
CA PRO A 178 -0.01 -0.48 20.83
C PRO A 178 -0.25 0.01 22.28
N SER A 179 -1.41 0.63 22.53
CA SER A 179 -1.84 1.11 23.85
C SER A 179 -2.84 0.17 24.54
N ALA A 180 -3.16 -0.98 23.94
CA ALA A 180 -3.98 -2.01 24.60
C ALA A 180 -3.31 -2.48 25.90
N GLN A 181 -4.11 -2.66 26.97
CA GLN A 181 -3.60 -2.92 28.31
C GLN A 181 -2.73 -4.18 28.36
N GLU A 182 -3.14 -5.22 27.65
CA GLU A 182 -2.44 -6.51 27.58
C GLU A 182 -1.04 -6.36 26.96
N LEU A 183 -0.90 -5.51 25.93
CA LEU A 183 0.38 -5.23 25.28
C LEU A 183 1.27 -4.35 26.16
N VAL A 184 0.68 -3.39 26.87
CA VAL A 184 1.40 -2.55 27.83
C VAL A 184 1.94 -3.38 28.99
N ASP A 185 1.12 -4.26 29.56
CA ASP A 185 1.51 -5.15 30.67
C ASP A 185 2.61 -6.13 30.24
N ALA A 186 2.58 -6.59 28.98
CA ALA A 186 3.63 -7.41 28.37
C ALA A 186 4.88 -6.61 27.92
N ASN A 187 4.90 -5.29 28.11
CA ASN A 187 5.96 -4.39 27.63
C ASN A 187 6.20 -4.43 26.10
N LEU A 188 5.19 -4.82 25.33
CA LEU A 188 5.23 -4.87 23.87
C LEU A 188 4.98 -3.47 23.26
N PHE A 189 5.56 -3.26 22.08
CA PHE A 189 5.39 -2.07 21.24
C PHE A 189 5.64 -0.72 21.92
N THR A 190 6.55 -0.71 22.90
CA THR A 190 6.82 0.51 23.69
C THR A 190 7.38 1.62 22.82
N ARG A 191 8.31 1.31 21.90
CA ARG A 191 8.90 2.33 21.03
C ARG A 191 7.90 2.88 20.02
N LEU A 192 7.06 2.00 19.47
CA LEU A 192 6.02 2.35 18.52
C LEU A 192 4.99 3.25 19.18
N ARG A 193 4.52 2.89 20.38
CA ARG A 193 3.61 3.72 21.18
C ARG A 193 4.20 5.11 21.44
N ASP A 194 5.45 5.18 21.90
CA ASP A 194 6.12 6.46 22.16
C ASP A 194 6.26 7.31 20.89
N GLN A 195 6.52 6.68 19.73
CA GLN A 195 6.60 7.39 18.45
C GLN A 195 5.23 7.86 17.96
N ILE A 196 4.20 7.04 18.11
CA ILE A 196 2.80 7.40 17.81
C ILE A 196 2.36 8.59 18.67
N GLU A 197 2.68 8.59 19.97
CA GLU A 197 2.37 9.70 20.87
C GLU A 197 3.05 10.99 20.41
N ARG A 198 4.34 10.92 20.03
CA ARG A 198 5.06 12.07 19.45
C ARG A 198 4.39 12.59 18.18
N ASN A 199 4.02 11.70 17.26
CA ASN A 199 3.35 12.07 16.02
C ASN A 199 1.98 12.72 16.29
N LEU A 200 1.22 12.15 17.22
CA LEU A 200 -0.09 12.67 17.64
C LEU A 200 0.01 14.09 18.23
N ILE A 201 1.03 14.36 19.05
CA ILE A 201 1.30 15.69 19.59
C ILE A 201 1.59 16.69 18.46
N VAL A 202 2.44 16.30 17.50
CA VAL A 202 2.78 17.14 16.33
C VAL A 202 1.56 17.42 15.47
N ALA A 203 0.80 16.39 15.11
CA ALA A 203 -0.42 16.51 14.31
C ALA A 203 -1.47 17.40 15.01
N SER A 204 -1.44 17.46 16.34
CA SER A 204 -2.29 18.32 17.17
C SER A 204 -1.75 19.76 17.37
N GLY A 205 -0.65 20.12 16.71
CA GLY A 205 -0.01 21.44 16.80
C GLY A 205 0.84 21.65 18.06
N GLY A 206 1.25 20.56 18.72
CA GLY A 206 2.18 20.57 19.85
C GLY A 206 3.65 20.67 19.42
N ASN A 207 4.52 21.02 20.36
CA ASN A 207 5.95 21.15 20.13
C ASN A 207 6.70 19.90 20.63
N LEU A 208 7.43 19.22 19.74
CA LEU A 208 8.26 18.05 20.10
C LEU A 208 9.38 18.37 21.09
N ALA A 209 9.87 19.61 21.10
CA ALA A 209 10.92 20.01 22.04
C ALA A 209 10.39 20.14 23.49
N ASP A 210 9.07 20.23 23.66
CA ASP A 210 8.42 20.26 24.97
C ASP A 210 7.06 19.53 24.94
N PRO A 211 7.05 18.18 24.80
CA PRO A 211 5.82 17.41 24.72
C PRO A 211 4.98 17.52 25.99
N ARG A 212 5.62 17.71 27.15
CA ARG A 212 4.96 17.84 28.46
C ARG A 212 4.15 19.13 28.60
N SER A 213 4.44 20.15 27.78
CA SER A 213 3.63 21.37 27.71
C SER A 213 2.32 21.20 26.96
N PHE A 214 2.15 20.10 26.22
CA PHE A 214 0.93 19.83 25.48
C PHE A 214 -0.22 19.53 26.44
N SER A 215 -1.21 20.42 26.47
CA SER A 215 -2.35 20.40 27.41
C SER A 215 -3.70 20.32 26.71
N LYS A 216 -3.70 20.31 25.37
CA LYS A 216 -4.93 20.22 24.56
C LYS A 216 -5.32 18.76 24.39
N SER A 217 -6.59 18.52 24.07
CA SER A 217 -7.01 17.21 23.59
C SER A 217 -6.32 16.91 22.25
N PRO A 218 -5.74 15.70 22.07
CA PRO A 218 -5.17 15.30 20.80
C PRO A 218 -6.21 15.32 19.67
N VAL A 219 -5.80 15.76 18.49
CA VAL A 219 -6.56 15.65 17.25
C VAL A 219 -6.29 14.26 16.69
N LEU A 220 -7.34 13.44 16.61
CA LEU A 220 -7.26 12.10 16.02
C LEU A 220 -7.36 12.19 14.49
N PRO A 221 -6.90 11.16 13.74
CA PRO A 221 -6.97 11.16 12.28
C PRO A 221 -8.36 11.48 11.73
N SER A 222 -9.43 10.88 12.29
CA SER A 222 -10.84 11.11 11.90
C SER A 222 -11.30 12.57 12.06
N LYS A 223 -10.62 13.35 12.91
CA LYS A 223 -10.92 14.76 13.19
C LYS A 223 -9.89 15.73 12.59
N SER A 224 -8.91 15.21 11.86
CA SER A 224 -7.86 15.99 11.23
C SER A 224 -8.43 16.87 10.12
N SER A 225 -7.86 18.06 9.93
CA SER A 225 -8.16 18.92 8.78
C SER A 225 -7.35 18.58 7.53
N ILE A 226 -6.42 17.62 7.62
CA ILE A 226 -5.57 17.18 6.49
C ILE A 226 -6.43 16.38 5.52
N LYS A 227 -6.52 16.86 4.26
CA LYS A 227 -7.33 16.24 3.21
C LYS A 227 -6.57 15.22 2.36
N ASP A 228 -5.27 15.45 2.19
CA ASP A 228 -4.42 14.57 1.41
C ASP A 228 -4.11 13.30 2.22
N GLN A 229 -4.36 12.13 1.63
CA GLN A 229 -4.25 10.85 2.33
C GLN A 229 -2.81 10.51 2.69
N SER A 230 -1.85 10.79 1.80
CA SER A 230 -0.43 10.57 2.05
C SER A 230 0.06 11.47 3.18
N ALA A 231 -0.25 12.76 3.14
CA ALA A 231 0.10 13.70 4.20
C ALA A 231 -0.56 13.34 5.54
N LEU A 232 -1.78 12.79 5.52
CA LEU A 232 -2.46 12.31 6.72
C LEU A 232 -1.71 11.10 7.30
N ALA A 233 -1.41 10.09 6.48
CA ALA A 233 -0.66 8.91 6.92
C ALA A 233 0.72 9.30 7.47
N GLU A 234 1.47 10.18 6.77
CA GLU A 234 2.76 10.70 7.22
C GLU A 234 2.62 11.41 8.58
N ALA A 235 1.63 12.29 8.76
CA ALA A 235 1.47 13.03 10.01
C ALA A 235 1.34 12.14 11.25
N TYR A 236 0.70 10.97 11.13
CA TYR A 236 0.44 10.08 12.27
C TYR A 236 1.38 8.87 12.36
N LEU A 237 1.94 8.41 11.24
CA LEU A 237 2.79 7.20 11.19
C LEU A 237 4.26 7.48 10.88
N ASN A 238 4.68 8.75 10.80
CA ASN A 238 6.07 9.10 10.55
C ASN A 238 7.04 8.37 11.51
N ALA A 239 8.16 7.90 10.96
CA ALA A 239 9.19 7.16 11.69
C ALA A 239 8.69 5.88 12.39
N THR A 240 7.63 5.26 11.86
CA THR A 240 7.16 3.93 12.26
C THR A 240 7.25 2.97 11.08
N PRO A 241 7.42 1.65 11.29
CA PRO A 241 7.37 0.65 10.22
C PRO A 241 6.06 0.62 9.41
N LEU A 242 4.97 1.14 9.98
CA LEU A 242 3.62 1.09 9.39
C LEU A 242 3.48 1.99 8.15
N ILE A 243 4.20 3.14 8.10
CA ILE A 243 4.10 4.05 6.96
C ILE A 243 4.60 3.40 5.66
N ASP A 244 5.66 2.61 5.75
CA ASP A 244 6.23 1.92 4.61
C ASP A 244 5.27 0.88 4.05
N PHE A 245 4.57 0.16 4.93
CA PHE A 245 3.54 -0.80 4.54
C PHE A 245 2.40 -0.12 3.78
N LEU A 246 1.92 1.04 4.24
CA LEU A 246 0.85 1.78 3.55
C LEU A 246 1.30 2.41 2.22
N ASN A 247 2.57 2.74 2.08
CA ASN A 247 3.15 3.29 0.86
C ASN A 247 3.54 2.22 -0.18
N GLN A 248 3.41 0.94 0.14
CA GLN A 248 3.71 -0.12 -0.82
C GLN A 248 2.78 -0.04 -2.02
N SER A 249 3.37 -0.28 -3.20
CA SER A 249 2.62 -0.36 -4.46
C SER A 249 1.77 -1.62 -4.45
N THR A 250 0.49 -1.44 -4.77
CA THR A 250 -0.48 -2.49 -5.02
C THR A 250 -1.15 -2.22 -6.36
N THR A 251 -1.73 -3.26 -6.96
CA THR A 251 -2.44 -3.14 -8.23
C THR A 251 -3.91 -2.86 -7.98
N PHE A 252 -4.40 -1.71 -8.44
CA PHE A 252 -5.82 -1.49 -8.68
C PHE A 252 -6.14 -1.96 -10.10
N ALA A 253 -7.17 -2.77 -10.24
CA ALA A 253 -7.56 -3.26 -11.55
C ALA A 253 -9.05 -3.07 -11.81
N ILE A 254 -9.39 -2.76 -13.06
CA ILE A 254 -10.78 -2.73 -13.54
C ILE A 254 -10.97 -4.01 -14.35
N PRO A 255 -11.80 -4.96 -13.86
CA PRO A 255 -12.12 -6.18 -14.61
C PRO A 255 -12.77 -5.85 -15.95
N THR A 256 -12.51 -6.71 -16.94
CA THR A 256 -13.03 -6.57 -18.30
C THR A 256 -14.56 -6.52 -18.31
N ASP A 257 -15.21 -7.43 -17.59
CA ASP A 257 -16.68 -7.50 -17.53
C ASP A 257 -17.29 -6.22 -16.95
N THR A 258 -16.73 -5.71 -15.85
CA THR A 258 -17.14 -4.43 -15.27
C THR A 258 -16.95 -3.27 -16.24
N ARG A 259 -15.89 -3.29 -17.05
CA ARG A 259 -15.65 -2.25 -18.07
C ARG A 259 -16.69 -2.30 -19.20
N PHE A 260 -17.21 -3.48 -19.52
CA PHE A 260 -18.31 -3.66 -20.50
C PHE A 260 -19.67 -3.18 -19.99
N GLU A 261 -19.85 -2.96 -18.69
CA GLU A 261 -21.06 -2.36 -18.09
C GLU A 261 -21.17 -0.84 -18.31
N HIS A 262 -20.24 -0.27 -19.09
CA HIS A 262 -20.06 1.17 -19.34
C HIS A 262 -19.52 1.95 -18.14
N THR A 263 -18.96 3.15 -18.41
CA THR A 263 -18.36 3.99 -17.38
C THR A 263 -18.85 5.43 -17.52
N HIS A 264 -19.39 5.99 -16.43
CA HIS A 264 -19.73 7.41 -16.35
C HIS A 264 -18.69 8.15 -15.51
N MET A 265 -17.99 9.11 -16.13
CA MET A 265 -16.92 9.86 -15.48
C MET A 265 -17.35 11.33 -15.26
N VAL A 266 -17.54 11.70 -14.00
CA VAL A 266 -17.93 13.06 -13.59
C VAL A 266 -16.72 13.78 -13.02
N ALA A 267 -16.32 14.89 -13.64
CA ALA A 267 -15.17 15.68 -13.22
C ALA A 267 -15.33 17.14 -13.65
N GLY A 268 -14.97 18.08 -12.78
CA GLY A 268 -14.89 19.50 -13.14
C GLY A 268 -13.73 19.78 -14.09
N THR A 269 -13.72 20.96 -14.73
CA THR A 269 -12.59 21.41 -15.53
C THR A 269 -11.30 21.36 -14.71
N GLY A 270 -10.21 20.84 -15.29
CA GLY A 270 -8.91 20.72 -14.62
C GLY A 270 -8.77 19.52 -13.67
N HIS A 271 -9.82 18.72 -13.43
CA HIS A 271 -9.77 17.57 -12.50
C HIS A 271 -9.33 16.26 -13.16
N GLY A 272 -8.58 16.32 -14.27
CA GLY A 272 -7.95 15.15 -14.85
C GLY A 272 -8.84 14.24 -15.73
N LYS A 273 -10.07 14.64 -16.10
CA LYS A 273 -10.94 13.82 -16.99
C LYS A 273 -10.24 13.38 -18.27
N SER A 274 -9.68 14.35 -19.01
CA SER A 274 -8.99 14.06 -20.27
C SER A 274 -7.73 13.23 -20.06
N GLN A 275 -7.01 13.44 -18.96
CA GLN A 275 -5.82 12.64 -18.63
C GLN A 275 -6.17 11.19 -18.31
N THR A 276 -7.26 10.98 -17.56
CA THR A 276 -7.78 9.64 -17.25
C THR A 276 -8.21 8.92 -18.52
N LEU A 277 -8.92 9.60 -19.44
CA LEU A 277 -9.29 9.02 -20.73
C LEU A 277 -8.06 8.67 -21.59
N GLN A 278 -7.05 9.54 -21.64
CA GLN A 278 -5.79 9.26 -22.35
C GLN A 278 -5.09 8.03 -21.78
N TYR A 279 -5.04 7.92 -20.46
CA TYR A 279 -4.46 6.77 -19.78
C TYR A 279 -5.17 5.45 -20.15
N LEU A 280 -6.51 5.44 -20.07
CA LEU A 280 -7.31 4.26 -20.44
C LEU A 280 -7.10 3.87 -21.91
N ILE A 281 -7.12 4.85 -22.81
CA ILE A 281 -6.89 4.61 -24.26
C ILE A 281 -5.49 4.05 -24.50
N ALA A 282 -4.46 4.59 -23.84
CA ALA A 282 -3.09 4.12 -23.97
C ALA A 282 -2.94 2.66 -23.53
N GLN A 283 -3.66 2.22 -22.49
CA GLN A 283 -3.68 0.82 -22.06
C GLN A 283 -4.35 -0.12 -23.09
N ASP A 284 -5.28 0.37 -23.91
CA ASP A 284 -5.92 -0.42 -24.95
C ASP A 284 -5.06 -0.59 -26.21
N LEU A 285 -4.13 0.34 -26.49
CA LEU A 285 -3.36 0.33 -27.74
C LEU A 285 -2.61 -0.99 -28.04
N PRO A 286 -2.01 -1.69 -27.05
CA PRO A 286 -1.46 -3.03 -27.28
C PRO A 286 -2.50 -4.05 -27.78
N ALA A 287 -3.70 -4.06 -27.20
CA ALA A 287 -4.79 -4.95 -27.62
C ALA A 287 -5.36 -4.56 -28.99
N VAL A 288 -5.41 -3.26 -29.29
CA VAL A 288 -5.74 -2.75 -30.63
C VAL A 288 -4.73 -3.24 -31.65
N ALA A 289 -3.43 -3.13 -31.37
CA ALA A 289 -2.37 -3.60 -32.25
C ALA A 289 -2.45 -5.11 -32.52
N ALA A 290 -2.84 -5.90 -31.51
CA ALA A 290 -3.09 -7.34 -31.65
C ALA A 290 -4.43 -7.68 -32.34
N GLY A 291 -5.22 -6.69 -32.77
CA GLY A 291 -6.51 -6.88 -33.43
C GLY A 291 -7.63 -7.37 -32.52
N LYS A 292 -7.44 -7.30 -31.19
CA LYS A 292 -8.40 -7.75 -30.19
C LYS A 292 -9.44 -6.69 -29.82
N ARG A 293 -9.15 -5.41 -30.11
CA ARG A 293 -9.99 -4.26 -29.75
C ARG A 293 -9.98 -3.18 -30.83
N SER A 294 -10.97 -2.30 -30.74
CA SER A 294 -11.02 -1.04 -31.49
C SER A 294 -11.33 0.08 -30.49
N VAL A 295 -10.70 1.24 -30.68
CA VAL A 295 -10.96 2.43 -29.87
C VAL A 295 -11.53 3.51 -30.79
N VAL A 296 -12.68 4.05 -30.41
CA VAL A 296 -13.34 5.16 -31.12
C VAL A 296 -13.42 6.33 -30.15
N VAL A 297 -12.86 7.47 -30.55
CA VAL A 297 -12.82 8.69 -29.74
C VAL A 297 -13.64 9.78 -30.42
N ILE A 298 -14.59 10.34 -29.69
CA ILE A 298 -15.37 11.50 -30.13
C ILE A 298 -15.02 12.66 -29.20
N ASP A 299 -14.40 13.70 -29.74
CA ASP A 299 -13.96 14.87 -28.98
C ASP A 299 -14.45 16.16 -29.65
N SER A 300 -15.37 16.86 -28.98
CA SER A 300 -15.91 18.13 -29.45
C SER A 300 -14.90 19.29 -29.44
N GLN A 301 -13.85 19.23 -28.61
CA GLN A 301 -12.87 20.30 -28.48
C GLN A 301 -11.60 20.05 -29.32
N GLY A 302 -11.37 18.79 -29.70
CA GLY A 302 -10.26 18.34 -30.55
C GLY A 302 -8.91 18.19 -29.83
N ASP A 303 -8.76 18.66 -28.59
CA ASP A 303 -7.50 18.59 -27.84
C ASP A 303 -7.11 17.15 -27.48
N LEU A 304 -8.09 16.30 -27.16
CA LEU A 304 -7.85 14.89 -26.85
C LEU A 304 -7.39 14.14 -28.11
N ILE A 305 -8.08 14.37 -29.23
CA ILE A 305 -7.73 13.75 -30.53
C ILE A 305 -6.30 14.15 -30.94
N LYS A 306 -5.96 15.44 -30.88
CA LYS A 306 -4.60 15.93 -31.20
C LYS A 306 -3.52 15.30 -30.33
N THR A 307 -3.84 15.01 -29.07
CA THR A 307 -2.90 14.38 -28.15
C THR A 307 -2.68 12.92 -28.50
N ILE A 308 -3.77 12.17 -28.71
CA ILE A 308 -3.72 10.74 -29.04
C ILE A 308 -3.04 10.51 -30.40
N SER A 309 -3.36 11.33 -31.41
CA SER A 309 -2.80 11.17 -32.77
C SER A 309 -1.29 11.40 -32.83
N ARG A 310 -0.70 12.02 -31.80
CA ARG A 310 0.75 12.26 -31.67
C ARG A 310 1.47 11.21 -30.84
N LEU A 311 0.77 10.19 -30.34
CA LEU A 311 1.41 9.09 -29.63
C LEU A 311 2.38 8.37 -30.56
N LYS A 312 3.50 7.92 -29.99
CA LYS A 312 4.58 7.24 -30.72
C LYS A 312 4.06 6.04 -31.50
N ASP A 313 3.05 5.34 -30.98
CA ASP A 313 2.42 4.19 -31.61
C ASP A 313 1.94 4.42 -33.06
N PHE A 314 1.58 5.65 -33.40
CA PHE A 314 1.09 6.04 -34.73
C PHE A 314 2.18 6.63 -35.64
N ALA A 315 3.41 6.79 -35.13
CA ALA A 315 4.50 7.34 -35.92
C ALA A 315 4.92 6.38 -37.06
N PRO A 316 5.53 6.90 -38.15
CA PRO A 316 6.01 6.07 -39.26
C PRO A 316 6.90 4.91 -38.79
N GLY A 317 6.55 3.69 -39.18
CA GLY A 317 7.27 2.46 -38.82
C GLY A 317 6.88 1.84 -37.47
N GLU A 318 5.94 2.44 -36.74
CA GLU A 318 5.44 1.91 -35.47
C GLU A 318 4.18 1.05 -35.67
N ARG A 319 3.83 0.27 -34.64
CA ARG A 319 2.81 -0.81 -34.70
C ARG A 319 1.41 -0.37 -35.15
N LEU A 320 1.05 0.90 -34.98
CA LEU A 320 -0.28 1.42 -35.35
C LEU A 320 -0.22 2.47 -36.47
N HIS A 321 0.93 2.67 -37.14
CA HIS A 321 1.13 3.71 -38.15
C HIS A 321 -0.02 3.83 -39.16
N ASP A 322 -0.39 2.72 -39.79
CA ASP A 322 -1.42 2.68 -40.85
C ASP A 322 -2.83 2.40 -40.31
N ARG A 323 -3.04 2.49 -38.99
CA ARG A 323 -4.29 2.10 -38.33
C ARG A 323 -5.08 3.26 -37.73
N LEU A 324 -4.56 4.49 -37.81
CA LEU A 324 -5.27 5.69 -37.37
C LEU A 324 -6.20 6.20 -38.47
N VAL A 325 -7.48 6.30 -38.16
CA VAL A 325 -8.47 7.00 -39.01
C VAL A 325 -8.91 8.26 -38.28
N LEU A 326 -8.60 9.42 -38.87
CA LEU A 326 -9.05 10.71 -38.38
C LEU A 326 -10.22 11.19 -39.25
N ILE A 327 -11.36 11.44 -38.62
CA ILE A 327 -12.53 12.06 -39.25
C ILE A 327 -12.61 13.48 -38.73
N ASP A 328 -12.20 14.44 -39.57
CA ASP A 328 -12.34 15.87 -39.30
C ASP A 328 -13.30 16.46 -40.34
N PRO A 329 -14.51 16.92 -39.95
CA PRO A 329 -15.47 17.50 -40.88
C PRO A 329 -15.01 18.83 -41.48
N THR A 330 -13.94 19.43 -40.96
CA THR A 330 -13.33 20.65 -41.48
C THR A 330 -12.17 20.40 -42.42
N ASP A 331 -11.74 19.14 -42.57
CA ASP A 331 -10.67 18.77 -43.50
C ASP A 331 -11.15 18.90 -44.95
N VAL A 332 -10.54 19.84 -45.67
CA VAL A 332 -10.82 20.12 -47.07
C VAL A 332 -9.94 19.32 -48.03
N GLU A 333 -8.81 18.81 -47.55
CA GLU A 333 -7.84 18.05 -48.35
C GLU A 333 -8.23 16.58 -48.42
N PHE A 334 -8.70 16.01 -47.30
CA PHE A 334 -9.15 14.63 -47.19
C PHE A 334 -10.57 14.54 -46.57
N PRO A 335 -11.59 15.13 -47.21
CA PRO A 335 -12.94 15.16 -46.66
C PRO A 335 -13.52 13.75 -46.53
N VAL A 336 -14.11 13.45 -45.38
CA VAL A 336 -14.80 12.18 -45.16
C VAL A 336 -16.15 12.20 -45.85
N SER A 337 -16.33 11.30 -46.81
CA SER A 337 -17.60 11.09 -47.50
C SER A 337 -18.46 10.11 -46.72
N LEU A 338 -19.20 10.62 -45.73
CA LEU A 338 -20.25 9.86 -45.05
C LEU A 338 -21.53 9.89 -45.88
N ASN A 339 -21.75 8.85 -46.68
CA ASN A 339 -23.04 8.65 -47.31
C ASN A 339 -23.97 7.95 -46.31
N LEU A 340 -24.86 8.71 -45.69
CA LEU A 340 -25.87 8.15 -44.78
C LEU A 340 -26.73 7.08 -45.49
N PHE A 341 -26.89 7.19 -46.83
CA PHE A 341 -27.66 6.27 -47.68
C PHE A 341 -26.94 4.98 -48.06
N ASP A 342 -25.64 4.88 -47.78
CA ASP A 342 -24.80 3.73 -48.11
C ASP A 342 -24.57 2.84 -46.89
N VAL A 343 -25.66 2.48 -46.21
CA VAL A 343 -25.60 1.55 -45.08
C VAL A 343 -25.57 0.12 -45.63
N GLY A 344 -24.44 -0.25 -46.24
CA GLY A 344 -24.05 -1.60 -46.63
C GLY A 344 -25.19 -2.58 -46.93
N LYS A 345 -26.04 -2.29 -47.93
CA LYS A 345 -27.18 -3.16 -48.29
C LYS A 345 -26.74 -4.59 -48.61
N GLU A 346 -25.61 -4.75 -49.28
CA GLU A 346 -25.00 -6.08 -49.55
C GLU A 346 -24.57 -6.80 -48.27
N ARG A 347 -24.14 -6.05 -47.25
CA ARG A 347 -23.71 -6.60 -45.96
C ARG A 347 -24.91 -7.07 -45.13
N LEU A 348 -26.04 -6.37 -45.24
CA LEU A 348 -27.32 -6.70 -44.59
C LEU A 348 -27.91 -8.04 -45.08
N GLU A 349 -27.62 -8.46 -46.32
CA GLU A 349 -28.08 -9.72 -46.91
C GLU A 349 -27.50 -10.97 -46.22
N GLY A 350 -26.33 -10.85 -45.58
CA GLY A 350 -25.66 -11.93 -44.87
C GLY A 350 -26.11 -12.16 -43.42
N TYR A 351 -26.88 -11.25 -42.83
CA TYR A 351 -27.37 -11.36 -41.44
C TYR A 351 -28.69 -12.13 -41.36
N GLU A 352 -28.99 -12.70 -40.19
CA GLU A 352 -30.27 -13.34 -39.91
C GLU A 352 -31.43 -12.32 -40.00
N ALA A 353 -32.65 -12.80 -40.31
CA ALA A 353 -33.80 -11.95 -40.59
C ALA A 353 -34.11 -10.93 -39.48
N LEU A 354 -33.97 -11.35 -38.21
CA LEU A 354 -34.23 -10.49 -37.05
C LEU A 354 -33.18 -9.38 -36.88
N GLU A 355 -31.89 -9.69 -37.05
CA GLU A 355 -30.80 -8.70 -37.00
C GLU A 355 -30.91 -7.69 -38.15
N ARG A 356 -31.25 -8.17 -39.35
CA ARG A 356 -31.48 -7.33 -40.52
C ARG A 356 -32.61 -6.34 -40.29
N GLU A 357 -33.73 -6.79 -39.73
CA GLU A 357 -34.86 -5.94 -39.39
C GLU A 357 -34.47 -4.88 -38.33
N ARG A 358 -33.79 -5.30 -37.26
CA ARG A 358 -33.34 -4.39 -36.19
C ARG A 358 -32.38 -3.31 -36.70
N LEU A 359 -31.41 -3.70 -37.54
CA LEU A 359 -30.49 -2.74 -38.18
C LEU A 359 -31.23 -1.80 -39.11
N THR A 360 -32.15 -2.31 -39.93
CA THR A 360 -32.93 -1.48 -40.87
C THR A 360 -33.78 -0.45 -40.12
N ASN A 361 -34.45 -0.84 -39.05
CA ASN A 361 -35.25 0.09 -38.23
C ASN A 361 -34.36 1.14 -37.54
N SER A 362 -33.20 0.73 -37.01
CA SER A 362 -32.24 1.67 -36.40
C SER A 362 -31.72 2.70 -37.42
N ILE A 363 -31.51 2.28 -38.67
CA ILE A 363 -31.12 3.16 -39.77
C ILE A 363 -32.24 4.14 -40.11
N LEU A 364 -33.49 3.67 -40.18
CA LEU A 364 -34.65 4.53 -40.44
C LEU A 364 -34.83 5.58 -39.34
N GLU A 365 -34.74 5.18 -38.07
CA GLU A 365 -34.79 6.09 -36.93
C GLU A 365 -33.68 7.14 -36.98
N LEU A 366 -32.46 6.74 -37.37
CA LEU A 366 -31.34 7.68 -37.55
C LEU A 366 -31.62 8.69 -38.66
N TYR A 367 -32.20 8.28 -39.79
CA TYR A 367 -32.59 9.22 -40.84
C TYR A 367 -33.66 10.18 -40.38
N ASP A 368 -34.71 9.68 -39.72
CA ASP A 368 -35.80 10.53 -39.23
C ASP A 368 -35.27 11.55 -38.22
N PHE A 369 -34.36 11.14 -37.32
CA PHE A 369 -33.71 12.05 -36.38
C PHE A 369 -32.82 13.09 -37.09
N VAL A 370 -31.97 12.68 -38.03
CA VAL A 370 -31.06 13.59 -38.74
C VAL A 370 -31.83 14.57 -39.62
N LEU A 371 -32.81 14.09 -40.39
CA LEU A 371 -33.64 14.95 -41.25
C LEU A 371 -34.54 15.86 -40.42
N GLY A 372 -35.13 15.35 -39.33
CA GLY A 372 -35.93 16.13 -38.40
C GLY A 372 -35.12 17.23 -37.73
N SER A 373 -33.95 16.91 -37.18
CA SER A 373 -33.07 17.89 -36.53
C SER A 373 -32.51 18.94 -37.50
N LEU A 374 -32.19 18.56 -38.74
CA LEU A 374 -31.77 19.51 -39.79
C LEU A 374 -32.90 20.46 -40.21
N LEU A 375 -34.14 19.97 -40.32
CA LEU A 375 -35.31 20.77 -40.62
C LEU A 375 -35.64 21.76 -39.49
N ASP A 376 -35.54 21.32 -38.23
CA ASP A 376 -35.73 22.18 -37.05
C ASP A 376 -34.61 23.23 -36.87
N ALA A 377 -33.35 22.87 -37.14
CA ALA A 377 -32.22 23.80 -37.10
C ALA A 377 -32.26 24.85 -38.22
N ALA A 378 -32.82 24.51 -39.38
CA ALA A 378 -33.04 25.46 -40.48
C ALA A 378 -34.17 26.46 -40.16
N MET A 379 -35.16 26.07 -39.36
CA MET A 379 -36.29 26.91 -38.95
C MET A 379 -35.95 27.93 -37.83
N THR A 380 -34.77 27.82 -37.22
CA THR A 380 -34.39 28.61 -36.03
C THR A 380 -33.30 29.68 -36.28
N ARG A 381 -32.81 29.87 -37.51
CA ARG A 381 -31.95 31.02 -37.86
C ARG A 381 -32.82 32.23 -38.27
N PRO A 382 -32.88 33.33 -37.49
CA PRO A 382 -33.43 34.57 -38.00
C PRO A 382 -32.46 35.16 -39.05
N LEU A 383 -33.04 35.60 -40.17
CA LEU A 383 -32.37 36.30 -41.27
C LEU A 383 -31.64 37.57 -40.82
#